data_AF-A0A7Y3KXM0-F1
#
_entry.id   AF-A0A7Y3KXM0-F1
#
_cell.length_a   1.000
_cell.length_b   1.000
_cell.length_c   1.000
_cell.angle_alpha   90.00
_cell.angle_beta   90.00
_cell.angle_gamma   90.00
#
_symmetry.space_group_name_H-M   'P 1'
#
loop_
_entity.id
_entity.type
_entity.pdbx_description
1 polymer ?
#
loop_
_entity_poly.entity_id
_entity_poly.type
_entity_poly.pdbx_seq_one_letter_code
_entity_poly.pdbx_strand_id
1 'polypeptide(L)' 'MSETVDPTIENVTDTLDQVDNALRRLRDGKYRQCSTCGSALSLESLEENPLRSNCEEHTP' A
#
# COMPACT_ATOMS: atom_id res chain seq x y z
N MET A 1 -13.55 28.30 -4.71
CA MET A 1 -14.03 27.45 -3.60
C MET A 1 -12.80 26.76 -3.05
N SER A 2 -12.18 27.33 -2.02
CA SER A 2 -11.06 26.67 -1.33
C SER A 2 -11.67 25.85 -0.21
N GLU A 3 -12.04 24.62 -0.54
CA GLU A 3 -12.26 23.61 0.49
C GLU A 3 -10.87 23.15 0.88
N THR A 4 -10.34 23.69 1.97
CA THR A 4 -9.16 23.11 2.62
C THR A 4 -9.61 21.76 3.14
N VAL A 5 -9.29 20.70 2.40
CA VAL A 5 -9.55 19.34 2.83
C VAL A 5 -8.84 19.17 4.18
N ASP A 6 -9.57 18.71 5.18
CA ASP A 6 -8.98 18.51 6.50
C ASP A 6 -7.90 17.42 6.39
N PRO A 7 -6.66 17.67 6.85
CA PRO A 7 -5.55 16.75 6.65
C PRO A 7 -5.78 15.38 7.32
N THR A 8 -6.67 15.28 8.30
CA THR A 8 -7.02 13.98 8.89
C THR A 8 -7.92 13.17 7.97
N ILE A 9 -8.81 13.82 7.22
CA ILE A 9 -9.67 13.17 6.22
C ILE A 9 -8.83 12.66 5.05
N GLU A 10 -7.84 13.44 4.59
CA GLU A 10 -6.93 13.01 3.52
C GLU A 10 -6.14 11.77 3.92
N ASN A 11 -5.54 11.76 5.12
CA ASN A 11 -4.77 10.62 5.61
C ASN A 11 -5.62 9.35 5.76
N VAL A 12 -6.86 9.48 6.23
CA VAL A 12 -7.79 8.34 6.33
C VAL A 12 -8.14 7.81 4.95
N THR A 13 -8.41 8.70 4.00
CA THR A 13 -8.74 8.32 2.62
C THR A 13 -7.59 7.56 1.96
N ASP A 14 -6.37 8.08 2.07
CA ASP A 14 -5.16 7.44 1.53
C ASP A 14 -4.93 6.04 2.16
N THR A 15 -5.14 5.92 3.47
CA THR A 15 -5.03 4.63 4.16
C THR A 15 -6.08 3.62 3.65
N LEU A 16 -7.32 4.06 3.42
CA LEU A 16 -8.37 3.19 2.87
C LEU A 16 -8.05 2.74 1.44
N ASP A 17 -7.53 3.64 0.62
CA ASP A 17 -7.10 3.31 -0.75
C ASP A 17 -5.95 2.28 -0.75
N GLN A 18 -5.00 2.41 0.17
CA GLN A 18 -3.93 1.42 0.35
C GLN A 18 -4.47 0.06 0.80
N VAL A 19 -5.45 0.03 1.72
CA VAL A 19 -6.13 -1.22 2.14
C VAL A 19 -6.82 -1.89 0.95
N ASP A 20 -7.58 -1.14 0.16
CA ASP A 20 -8.26 -1.69 -1.00
C ASP A 20 -7.28 -2.23 -2.06
N ASN A 21 -6.16 -1.53 -2.27
CA ASN A 21 -5.08 -2.01 -3.12
C ASN A 21 -4.49 -3.34 -2.63
N ALA A 22 -4.20 -3.43 -1.33
CA ALA A 22 -3.66 -4.63 -0.69
C ALA A 22 -4.63 -5.82 -0.85
N LEU A 23 -5.91 -5.61 -0.58
CA LEU A 23 -6.95 -6.64 -0.74
C LEU A 23 -7.10 -7.08 -2.19
N ARG A 24 -7.03 -6.17 -3.16
CA ARG A 24 -7.04 -6.52 -4.58
C ARG A 24 -5.84 -7.39 -4.96
N ARG A 25 -4.64 -7.00 -4.55
CA ARG A 25 -3.41 -7.78 -4.79
C ARG A 25 -3.51 -9.17 -4.16
N LEU A 26 -4.13 -9.30 -3.00
CA LEU A 26 -4.36 -10.61 -2.36
C LEU A 26 -5.28 -11.50 -3.20
N ARG A 27 -6.41 -10.96 -3.67
CA ARG A 27 -7.33 -11.68 -4.58
C ARG A 27 -6.65 -12.10 -5.87
N ASP A 28 -5.77 -11.24 -6.40
CA ASP A 28 -5.02 -11.51 -7.64
C ASP A 28 -3.80 -12.43 -7.43
N GLY A 29 -3.53 -12.86 -6.18
CA GLY A 29 -2.37 -13.70 -5.85
C GLY A 29 -1.02 -12.97 -5.86
N LYS A 30 -1.02 -11.64 -5.89
CA LYS A 30 0.16 -10.76 -6.02
C LYS A 30 0.51 -9.98 -4.74
N TYR A 31 -0.17 -10.25 -3.63
CA TYR A 31 0.05 -9.52 -2.37
C TYR A 31 1.50 -9.51 -1.89
N ARG A 32 2.23 -10.62 -2.07
CA ARG A 32 3.64 -10.74 -1.66
C ARG A 32 4.63 -10.32 -2.74
N GLN A 33 4.22 -9.51 -3.72
CA GLN A 33 5.05 -9.07 -4.84
C GLN A 33 5.10 -7.56 -4.91
N CYS A 34 6.29 -7.00 -5.15
CA CYS A 34 6.49 -5.58 -5.40
C CYS A 34 5.68 -5.15 -6.62
N SER A 35 4.91 -4.07 -6.50
CA SER A 35 4.05 -3.55 -7.55
C SER A 35 4.84 -2.94 -8.71
N THR A 36 6.11 -2.57 -8.48
CA THR A 36 6.99 -1.98 -9.50
C THR A 36 7.76 -3.03 -10.30
N CYS A 37 8.45 -3.96 -9.62
CA CYS A 37 9.37 -4.90 -10.27
C CYS A 37 8.93 -6.37 -10.20
N GLY A 38 7.86 -6.70 -9.46
CA GLY A 38 7.35 -8.07 -9.31
C GLY A 38 8.15 -8.96 -8.34
N SER A 39 9.29 -8.49 -7.82
CA SER A 39 10.09 -9.23 -6.84
C SER A 39 9.30 -9.54 -5.56
N ALA A 40 9.62 -10.66 -4.90
CA ALA A 40 8.96 -11.03 -3.65
C ALA A 40 9.22 -9.99 -2.55
N LEU A 41 8.18 -9.64 -1.80
CA LEU A 41 8.29 -8.90 -0.54
C LEU A 41 8.58 -9.89 0.59
N SER A 42 9.45 -9.51 1.53
CA SER A 42 9.73 -10.34 2.70
C SER A 42 8.49 -10.43 3.60
N LEU A 43 8.34 -11.55 4.30
CA LEU A 43 7.26 -11.72 5.26
C LEU A 43 7.40 -10.73 6.42
N GLU A 44 8.62 -10.55 6.93
CA GLU A 44 8.92 -9.60 8.01
C GLU A 44 8.42 -8.19 7.68
N SER A 45 8.72 -7.68 6.48
CA SER A 45 8.25 -6.34 6.08
C SER A 45 6.72 -6.24 5.93
N LEU A 46 6.04 -7.33 5.60
CA LEU A 46 4.58 -7.37 5.50
C LEU A 46 3.91 -7.56 6.87
N GLU A 47 4.61 -8.17 7.83
CA GLU A 47 4.19 -8.22 9.23
C GLU A 47 4.33 -6.85 9.90
N GLU A 48 5.40 -6.11 9.58
CA GLU A 48 5.60 -4.72 10.03
C GLU A 48 4.60 -3.76 9.37
N ASN A 49 4.38 -3.88 8.05
CA ASN A 49 3.42 -3.07 7.31
C ASN A 49 2.66 -3.91 6.27
N PRO A 50 1.42 -4.34 6.56
CA PRO A 50 0.62 -5.13 5.62
C PRO A 50 0.18 -4.35 4.37
N LEU A 51 0.24 -3.02 4.38
CA LEU A 51 -0.11 -2.19 3.23
C LEU A 51 1.08 -1.98 2.28
N ARG A 52 2.28 -2.48 2.62
CA ARG A 52 3.47 -2.34 1.79
C ARG A 52 3.23 -2.91 0.38
N SER A 53 3.41 -2.05 -0.62
CA SER A 53 3.23 -2.39 -2.03
C SER A 53 4.53 -2.52 -2.82
N ASN A 54 5.66 -2.11 -2.24
CA ASN A 54 6.95 -2.00 -2.92
C ASN A 54 8.06 -2.59 -2.06
N CYS A 55 9.10 -3.11 -2.71
CA CYS A 55 10.32 -3.55 -2.02
C CYS A 55 11.17 -2.35 -1.59
N GLU A 56 12.21 -2.59 -0.79
CA GLU A 56 13.10 -1.56 -0.24
C GLU A 56 13.81 -0.73 -1.33
N GLU A 57 14.08 -1.33 -2.49
CA GLU A 57 14.64 -0.63 -3.65
C GLU A 57 13.64 0.32 -4.34
N HIS A 58 12.34 0.18 -4.03
CA HIS A 58 11.25 0.93 -4.66
C HIS A 58 10.29 1.54 -3.61
N THR A 59 10.75 1.74 -2.38
CA THR A 59 10.03 2.57 -1.42
C THR A 59 10.02 4.03 -1.91
N PRO A 60 8.87 4.71 -1.90
CA PRO A 60 8.79 6.14 -2.21
C PRO A 60 9.57 7.00 -1.20
#